data_AF-A0A7K0V577-F1
#
_entry.id   AF-A0A7K0V577-F1
#
_cell.length_a   1.000
_cell.length_b   1.000
_cell.length_c   1.000
_cell.angle_alpha   90.00
_cell.angle_beta   90.00
_cell.angle_gamma   90.00
#
_symmetry.space_group_name_H-M   'P 1'
#
loop_
_entity.id
_entity.type
_entity.pdbx_description
1 polymer ?
#
loop_
_entity_poly.entity_id
_entity_poly.type
_entity_poly.pdbx_seq_one_letter_code
_entity_poly.pdbx_strand_id
1 'polypeptide(L)'
;GVIENMSDFACPKCGEEMSLFGNGGGEETAKRLSELVGSDVPLLGKVPFTPKLRTGGDAGTPVVLSDPDSIASKVINEIAASLMLRSKSLVGVRLGFAQ
;
A
#
# COMPACT_ATOMS: atom_id res chain seq x y z
N GLY A 1 -5.03 -1.43 8.17
CA GLY A 1 -4.47 -2.27 7.08
C GLY A 1 -2.98 -2.06 7.01
N VAL A 2 -2.27 -2.95 6.32
CA VAL A 2 -0.82 -2.91 6.11
C VAL A 2 -0.54 -2.61 4.63
N ILE A 3 0.53 -1.88 4.32
CA ILE A 3 1.05 -1.72 2.97
C ILE A 3 2.49 -2.21 3.00
N GLU A 4 2.84 -3.14 2.12
CA GLU A 4 4.24 -3.58 1.94
C GLU A 4 4.92 -2.63 0.96
N ASN A 5 5.94 -1.91 1.40
CA ASN A 5 6.74 -1.04 0.55
C ASN A 5 8.00 -1.75 0.08
N MET A 6 8.50 -1.37 -1.11
CA MET A 6 9.67 -1.97 -1.74
C MET A 6 9.52 -3.49 -1.95
N SER A 7 8.32 -3.91 -2.36
CA SER A 7 8.05 -5.29 -2.73
C SER A 7 8.73 -5.66 -4.05
N ASP A 8 8.45 -6.88 -4.52
CA ASP A 8 9.00 -7.44 -5.74
C ASP A 8 8.94 -6.47 -6.92
N PHE A 9 10.00 -6.45 -7.72
CA PHE A 9 10.11 -5.61 -8.90
C PHE A 9 10.48 -6.46 -10.11
N ALA A 10 9.98 -6.07 -11.29
CA ALA A 10 10.30 -6.76 -12.52
C ALA A 10 11.77 -6.53 -12.90
N CYS A 11 12.51 -7.62 -13.12
CA CYS A 11 13.87 -7.56 -13.62
C CYS A 11 13.87 -6.86 -15.00
N PRO A 12 14.63 -5.77 -15.18
CA PRO A 12 14.63 -5.02 -16.43
C PRO A 12 15.24 -5.78 -17.61
N LYS A 13 15.89 -6.94 -17.38
CA LYS A 13 16.54 -7.76 -18.41
C LYS A 13 15.70 -8.97 -18.84
N CYS A 14 15.07 -9.66 -17.89
CA CYS A 14 14.32 -10.90 -18.18
C CYS A 14 12.81 -10.80 -17.88
N GLY A 15 12.36 -9.75 -17.18
CA GLY A 15 10.96 -9.59 -16.80
C GLY A 15 10.52 -10.41 -15.59
N GLU A 16 11.35 -11.30 -15.06
CA GLU A 16 11.04 -12.06 -13.86
C GLU A 16 10.93 -11.17 -12.62
N GLU A 17 10.01 -11.50 -11.73
CA GLU A 17 9.87 -10.83 -10.44
C GLU A 17 11.06 -11.14 -9.54
N MET A 18 11.66 -10.10 -8.99
CA MET A 18 12.82 -10.21 -8.11
C MET A 18 12.53 -9.54 -6.78
N SER A 19 12.86 -10.23 -5.69
CA SER A 19 12.71 -9.75 -4.33
C SER A 19 14.08 -9.34 -3.74
N LEU A 20 14.41 -8.04 -3.76
CA LEU A 20 15.70 -7.55 -3.23
C LEU A 20 15.76 -7.55 -1.71
N PHE A 21 14.62 -7.35 -1.07
CA PHE A 21 14.50 -7.18 0.38
C PHE A 21 13.73 -8.32 1.05
N GLY A 22 13.47 -9.40 0.30
CA GLY A 22 12.58 -10.49 0.71
C GLY A 22 11.10 -10.13 0.52
N ASN A 23 10.24 -11.14 0.62
CA ASN A 23 8.80 -11.03 0.45
C ASN A 23 8.04 -11.64 1.64
N GLY A 24 6.76 -11.31 1.78
CA GLY A 24 5.88 -11.91 2.78
C GLY A 24 5.82 -11.19 4.13
N GLY A 25 6.66 -10.16 4.33
CA GLY A 25 6.70 -9.40 5.57
C GLY A 25 5.41 -8.62 5.84
N GLY A 26 4.76 -8.13 4.79
CA GLY A 26 3.46 -7.46 4.86
C GLY A 26 2.35 -8.39 5.30
N GLU A 27 2.28 -9.61 4.74
CA GLU A 27 1.30 -10.63 5.14
C GLU A 27 1.47 -11.03 6.61
N GLU A 28 2.69 -11.31 7.03
CA GLU A 28 2.97 -11.70 8.42
C GLU A 28 2.64 -10.56 9.39
N THR A 29 2.97 -9.32 9.01
CA THR A 29 2.61 -8.13 9.81
C THR A 29 1.10 -7.95 9.90
N ALA A 30 0.37 -8.10 8.79
CA ALA A 30 -1.08 -8.00 8.74
C ALA A 30 -1.75 -9.05 9.64
N LYS A 31 -1.26 -10.31 9.58
CA LYS A 31 -1.71 -11.40 10.45
C LYS A 31 -1.49 -11.09 11.93
N ARG A 32 -0.26 -10.72 12.31
CA ARG A 32 0.08 -10.41 13.72
C ARG A 32 -0.73 -9.24 14.25
N LEU A 33 -0.90 -8.18 13.46
CA LEU A 33 -1.73 -7.05 13.87
C LEU A 33 -3.18 -7.47 14.05
N SER A 34 -3.72 -8.31 13.16
CA SER A 34 -5.08 -8.81 13.28
C SER A 34 -5.32 -9.57 14.60
N GLU A 35 -4.35 -10.40 15.00
CA GLU A 35 -4.34 -11.10 16.29
C GLU A 35 -4.27 -10.12 17.47
N LEU A 36 -3.36 -9.14 17.40
CA LEU A 36 -3.13 -8.16 18.47
C LEU A 36 -4.33 -7.24 18.73
N VAL A 37 -5.00 -6.77 17.68
CA VAL A 37 -6.14 -5.85 17.81
C VAL A 37 -7.49 -6.56 17.89
N GLY A 38 -7.51 -7.90 17.77
CA GLY A 38 -8.73 -8.70 17.79
C GLY A 38 -9.72 -8.37 16.66
N SER A 39 -9.23 -7.80 15.54
CA SER A 39 -10.04 -7.42 14.38
C SER A 39 -9.21 -7.51 13.09
N ASP A 40 -9.86 -7.72 11.94
CA ASP A 40 -9.19 -7.88 10.65
C ASP A 40 -8.34 -6.64 10.28
N VAL A 41 -7.03 -6.85 10.14
CA VAL A 41 -6.08 -5.88 9.60
C VAL A 41 -5.58 -6.40 8.25
N PRO A 42 -6.20 -5.98 7.13
CA PRO A 42 -5.87 -6.52 5.82
C PRO A 42 -4.53 -5.97 5.31
N LEU A 43 -3.82 -6.77 4.52
CA LEU A 43 -2.80 -6.26 3.60
C LEU A 43 -3.51 -5.56 2.43
N LEU A 44 -3.27 -4.26 2.29
CA LEU A 44 -3.93 -3.39 1.31
C LEU A 44 -3.25 -3.42 -0.06
N GLY A 45 -1.95 -3.73 -0.10
CA GLY A 45 -1.21 -3.85 -1.34
C GLY A 45 0.30 -3.90 -1.12
N LYS A 46 1.01 -4.19 -2.20
CA LYS A 46 2.47 -4.34 -2.25
C LYS A 46 3.03 -3.40 -3.32
N VAL A 47 3.69 -2.33 -2.88
CA VAL A 47 4.21 -1.31 -3.78
C VAL A 47 5.61 -1.73 -4.27
N PRO A 48 5.78 -2.00 -5.58
CA PRO A 48 7.04 -2.50 -6.11
C PRO A 48 8.15 -1.47 -5.98
N PHE A 49 9.38 -1.93 -5.74
CA PHE A 49 10.53 -1.06 -5.79
C PHE A 49 10.83 -0.62 -7.24
N THR A 50 10.79 0.69 -7.51
CA THR A 50 11.29 1.21 -8.80
C THR A 50 12.13 2.46 -8.59
N PRO A 51 13.19 2.67 -9.40
CA PRO A 51 13.97 3.90 -9.34
C PRO A 51 13.12 5.15 -9.52
N LYS A 52 12.15 5.14 -10.45
CA LYS A 52 11.24 6.26 -10.71
C LYS A 52 10.37 6.62 -9.50
N LEU A 53 9.83 5.62 -8.80
CA LEU A 53 9.05 5.83 -7.57
C LEU A 53 9.90 6.55 -6.51
N ARG A 54 11.13 6.08 -6.29
CA ARG A 54 12.05 6.69 -5.32
C ARG A 54 12.42 8.13 -5.74
N THR A 55 12.91 8.32 -6.95
CA THR A 55 13.39 9.65 -7.40
C THR A 55 12.25 10.66 -7.50
N GLY A 56 11.05 10.23 -7.91
CA GLY A 56 9.87 11.09 -7.94
C GLY A 56 9.44 11.52 -6.54
N GLY A 57 9.48 10.60 -5.56
CA GLY A 57 9.25 10.92 -4.15
C GLY A 57 10.28 11.92 -3.61
N ASP A 58 11.57 11.66 -3.84
CA ASP A 58 12.68 12.52 -3.39
C ASP A 58 12.59 13.95 -4.00
N ALA A 59 12.16 14.06 -5.25
CA ALA A 59 12.04 15.33 -5.98
C ALA A 59 10.70 16.06 -5.76
N GLY A 60 9.79 15.51 -4.94
CA GLY A 60 8.46 16.09 -4.74
C GLY A 60 7.53 16.01 -5.96
N THR A 61 7.84 15.15 -6.92
CA THR A 61 7.00 14.86 -8.10
C THR A 61 6.61 13.38 -8.10
N PRO A 62 5.54 12.99 -7.38
CA PRO A 62 5.17 11.60 -7.17
C PRO A 62 4.93 10.83 -8.48
N VAL A 63 5.27 9.54 -8.48
CA VAL A 63 5.13 8.68 -9.67
C VAL A 63 3.70 8.59 -10.19
N VAL A 64 2.71 8.68 -9.31
CA VAL A 64 1.28 8.72 -9.67
C VAL A 64 0.90 9.91 -10.55
N LEU A 65 1.69 10.99 -10.52
CA LEU A 65 1.53 12.16 -11.38
C LEU A 65 2.45 12.11 -12.60
N SER A 66 3.71 11.73 -12.40
CA SER A 66 4.72 11.78 -13.48
C SER A 66 4.71 10.57 -14.42
N ASP A 67 4.24 9.41 -13.94
CA ASP A 67 4.17 8.15 -14.70
C ASP A 67 2.94 7.33 -14.25
N PRO A 68 1.71 7.76 -14.62
CA PRO A 68 0.46 7.17 -14.13
C PRO A 68 0.25 5.70 -14.52
N ASP A 69 0.87 5.25 -15.61
CA ASP A 69 0.74 3.89 -16.13
C ASP A 69 1.73 2.89 -15.52
N SER A 70 2.69 3.36 -14.73
CA SER A 70 3.64 2.51 -14.02
C SER A 70 2.93 1.56 -13.05
N ILE A 71 3.55 0.40 -12.79
CA ILE A 71 3.00 -0.60 -11.85
C ILE A 71 2.82 0.02 -10.46
N ALA A 72 3.82 0.79 -9.99
CA ALA A 72 3.74 1.51 -8.71
C ALA A 72 2.53 2.46 -8.65
N SER A 73 2.29 3.24 -9.72
CA SER A 73 1.16 4.16 -9.78
C SER A 73 -0.18 3.43 -9.72
N LYS A 74 -0.32 2.33 -10.46
CA LYS A 74 -1.52 1.48 -10.46
C LYS A 74 -1.81 0.92 -9.08
N VAL A 75 -0.81 0.30 -8.43
CA VAL A 75 -0.97 -0.24 -7.07
C VAL A 75 -1.33 0.84 -6.06
N ILE A 76 -0.68 2.01 -6.10
CA ILE A 76 -1.01 3.11 -5.18
C ILE A 76 -2.45 3.58 -5.38
N ASN A 77 -2.92 3.69 -6.63
CA ASN A 77 -4.30 4.07 -6.95
C ASN A 77 -5.30 3.00 -6.48
N GLU A 78 -4.98 1.71 -6.63
CA GLU A 78 -5.81 0.60 -6.12
C GLU A 78 -5.92 0.63 -4.59
N ILE A 79 -4.80 0.84 -3.89
CA ILE A 79 -4.79 1.02 -2.43
C ILE A 79 -5.69 2.21 -2.05
N ALA A 80 -5.51 3.37 -2.70
CA ALA A 80 -6.30 4.56 -2.44
C ALA A 80 -7.80 4.31 -2.65
N ALA A 81 -8.18 3.66 -3.75
CA ALA A 81 -9.57 3.29 -4.04
C ALA A 81 -10.16 2.38 -2.95
N SER A 82 -9.40 1.40 -2.47
CA SER A 82 -9.85 0.50 -1.39
C SER A 82 -10.14 1.22 -0.07
N LEU A 83 -9.38 2.30 0.22
CA LEU A 83 -9.56 3.10 1.42
C LEU A 83 -10.79 4.00 1.33
N MET A 84 -11.09 4.54 0.14
CA MET A 84 -12.27 5.38 -0.08
C MET A 84 -13.58 4.61 0.15
N LEU A 85 -13.62 3.34 -0.24
CA LEU A 85 -14.80 2.47 -0.06
C LEU A 85 -15.05 2.05 1.39
N ARG A 86 -14.01 2.05 2.25
CA ARG A 86 -14.09 1.55 3.62
C ARG A 86 -14.54 2.56 4.67
N SER A 87 -14.84 3.81 4.30
CA SER A 87 -15.43 4.75 5.27
C SER A 87 -16.90 4.39 5.49
N LYS A 88 -17.21 3.65 6.59
CA LYS A 88 -18.56 3.74 7.16
C LYS A 88 -18.83 5.22 7.37
N SER A 89 -19.92 5.72 6.78
CA SER A 89 -20.32 7.10 6.96
C SER A 89 -20.33 7.43 8.46
N LEU A 90 -19.60 8.47 8.83
CA LEU A 90 -19.61 9.00 10.19
C LEU A 90 -20.84 9.89 10.44
N VAL A 91 -21.65 10.13 9.40
CA VAL A 91 -22.93 10.83 9.51
C VAL A 91 -23.85 10.03 10.43
N GLY A 92 -24.19 10.63 11.57
CA GLY A 92 -25.07 10.01 12.57
C GLY A 92 -24.36 9.14 13.62
N VAL A 93 -23.04 8.96 13.54
CA VAL A 93 -22.28 8.29 14.60
C VAL A 93 -22.14 9.25 15.79
N ARG A 94 -22.80 8.93 16.91
CA ARG A 94 -22.63 9.68 18.16
C ARG A 94 -21.20 9.49 18.65
N LEU A 95 -20.39 10.54 18.54
CA LEU A 95 -19.11 10.63 19.24
C LEU A 95 -19.44 10.71 20.73
N GLY A 96 -18.95 9.77 21.54
CA GLY A 96 -19.33 9.54 22.94
C GLY A 96 -18.95 10.65 23.93
N PHE A 97 -19.20 11.92 23.59
CA PHE A 97 -18.91 13.11 24.40
C PHE A 97 -20.13 13.63 25.18
N ALA A 98 -21.21 12.85 25.30
CA ALA A 98 -22.32 13.19 26.18
C ALA A 98 -22.20 12.38 27.47
N GLN A 99 -21.63 13.00 28.52
CA GLN A 99 -22.08 12.77 29.90
C GLN A 99 -23.22 13.72 30.20
#